data_AF-A0A257TQK1-F1
#
_entry.id   AF-A0A257TQK1-F1
#
_cell.length_a   1.000
_cell.length_b   1.000
_cell.length_c   1.000
_cell.angle_alpha   90.00
_cell.angle_beta   90.00
_cell.angle_gamma   90.00
#
_symmetry.space_group_name_H-M   'P 1'
#
loop_
_entity.id
_entity.type
_entity.pdbx_description
1 polymer ?
#
loop_
_entity_poly.entity_id
_entity_poly.type
_entity_poly.pdbx_seq_one_letter_code
_entity_poly.pdbx_strand_id
1 'polypeptide(L)' 'MTSRSDFEKLVDLRMKEAKLLLDQSDWDGAYYLVGYAVEGALKIRIIS' A
#
# COMPACT_ATOMS: atom_id res chain seq x y z
N MET A 1 11.77 -4.35 9.59
CA MET A 1 11.22 -4.68 8.26
C MET A 1 12.39 -4.81 7.31
N THR A 2 12.88 -6.02 7.09
CA THR A 2 14.07 -6.24 6.28
C THR A 2 13.89 -7.38 5.28
N SER A 3 12.78 -8.12 5.34
CA SER A 3 12.47 -9.17 4.38
C SER A 3 11.48 -8.68 3.32
N ARG A 4 11.55 -9.28 2.12
CA ARG A 4 10.55 -9.10 1.06
C ARG A 4 9.13 -9.28 1.57
N SER A 5 8.91 -10.30 2.41
CA SER A 5 7.60 -10.60 2.99
C SER A 5 7.11 -9.52 3.95
N ASP A 6 8.00 -8.76 4.60
CA ASP A 6 7.58 -7.60 5.40
C ASP A 6 7.06 -6.46 4.52
N PHE A 7 7.69 -6.25 3.35
CA PHE A 7 7.22 -5.27 2.38
C PHE A 7 5.89 -5.68 1.76
N GLU A 8 5.73 -6.94 1.38
CA GLU A 8 4.45 -7.47 0.86
C GLU A 8 3.32 -7.26 1.88
N LYS A 9 3.56 -7.59 3.16
CA LYS A 9 2.60 -7.32 4.25
C LYS A 9 2.26 -5.84 4.41
N LEU A 10 3.26 -4.96 4.28
CA LEU A 10 3.04 -3.52 4.35
C LEU A 10 2.15 -3.04 3.20
N VAL A 11 2.44 -3.46 1.97
CA VAL A 11 1.64 -3.10 0.78
C VAL A 11 0.19 -3.56 0.95
N ASP A 12 -0.02 -4.80 1.39
CA ASP A 12 -1.36 -5.33 1.65
C ASP A 12 -2.10 -4.53 2.73
N LEU A 13 -1.40 -4.12 3.79
CA LEU A 13 -1.98 -3.28 4.84
C LEU A 13 -2.42 -1.93 4.28
N ARG A 14 -1.59 -1.29 3.45
CA ARG A 14 -1.91 0.02 2.85
C ARG A 14 -3.10 -0.06 1.91
N MET A 15 -3.25 -1.15 1.16
CA MET A 15 -4.43 -1.38 0.32
C MET A 15 -5.71 -1.55 1.14
N LYS A 16 -5.64 -2.24 2.29
CA LYS A 16 -6.79 -2.38 3.20
C LYS A 16 -7.21 -1.04 3.79
N GLU A 17 -6.25 -0.26 4.26
CA GLU A 17 -6.50 1.09 4.80
C GLU A 17 -7.05 2.03 3.72
N ALA A 18 -6.51 1.99 2.49
CA ALA A 18 -7.02 2.78 1.38
C ALA A 18 -8.49 2.47 1.09
N LYS A 19 -8.89 1.18 1.13
CA LYS A 19 -10.28 0.79 0.96
C LYS A 19 -11.17 1.32 2.10
N LEU A 20 -10.71 1.29 3.36
CA LEU A 20 -11.47 1.84 4.48
C LEU A 20 -11.72 3.36 4.30
N LEU A 21 -10.70 4.11 3.86
CA LEU A 21 -10.84 5.54 3.58
C LEU A 21 -11.79 5.81 2.41
N LEU A 22 -11.70 4.99 1.36
CA LEU A 22 -12.60 5.06 0.21
C LEU A 22 -14.05 4.85 0.62
N ASP A 23 -14.32 3.82 1.45
CA ASP A 23 -15.65 3.51 1.95
C ASP A 23 -16.20 4.62 2.86
N GLN A 24 -15.33 5.46 3.43
CA GLN A 24 -15.67 6.64 4.23
C GLN A 24 -15.75 7.94 3.42
N SER A 25 -15.60 7.89 2.08
CA SER A 25 -15.51 9.06 1.21
C SER A 25 -14.33 10.00 1.51
N ASP A 26 -13.29 9.51 2.17
CA ASP A 26 -12.00 10.19 2.29
C ASP A 26 -11.15 9.85 1.05
N TRP A 27 -11.47 10.53 -0.05
CA TRP A 27 -10.88 10.25 -1.36
C TRP A 27 -9.39 10.58 -1.42
N ASP A 28 -8.97 11.66 -0.76
CA ASP A 28 -7.59 12.12 -0.77
C ASP A 28 -6.69 11.11 -0.03
N GLY A 29 -7.12 10.66 1.15
CA GLY A 29 -6.43 9.63 1.91
C GLY A 29 -6.39 8.28 1.18
N ALA A 30 -7.52 7.87 0.59
CA ALA A 30 -7.59 6.65 -0.21
C ALA A 30 -6.62 6.70 -1.41
N TYR A 31 -6.62 7.80 -2.16
CA TYR A 31 -5.75 7.98 -3.32
C TYR A 31 -4.27 7.93 -2.93
N TYR A 32 -3.89 8.63 -1.87
CA TYR A 32 -2.52 8.62 -1.35
C TYR A 32 -2.06 7.21 -0.98
N LEU A 33 -2.87 6.46 -0.22
CA LEU A 33 -2.51 5.12 0.24
C LEU A 33 -2.41 4.10 -0.89
N VAL A 34 -3.28 4.18 -1.91
CA VAL A 34 -3.13 3.36 -3.12
C VAL A 34 -1.83 3.69 -3.86
N GLY A 35 -1.52 4.98 -4.03
CA GLY A 35 -0.26 5.40 -4.66
C GLY A 35 0.97 4.83 -3.95
N TYR A 36 0.98 4.92 -2.61
CA TYR A 36 2.05 4.36 -1.79
C TYR A 36 2.13 2.82 -1.89
N ALA A 37 0.99 2.13 -1.95
CA ALA A 37 0.96 0.68 -2.14
C ALA A 37 1.52 0.25 -3.51
N VAL A 38 1.22 0.99 -4.58
CA VAL A 38 1.77 0.74 -5.93
C VAL A 38 3.28 0.98 -5.96
N GLU A 39 3.76 2.08 -5.38
CA GLU A 39 5.20 2.35 -5.23
C GLU A 39 5.90 1.20 -4.48
N GLY A 40 5.32 0.75 -3.37
CA GLY A 40 5.84 -0.38 -2.59
C GLY A 40 5.87 -1.69 -3.38
N ALA A 41 4.81 -2.00 -4.13
CA ALA A 41 4.74 -3.19 -4.98
C ALA A 41 5.82 -3.19 -6.07
N LEU A 42 6.10 -2.03 -6.67
CA LEU A 42 7.18 -1.87 -7.64
C LEU A 42 8.56 -2.07 -7.00
N LYS A 43 8.78 -1.47 -5.82
CA LYS A 43 10.03 -1.66 -5.05
C LYS A 43 10.28 -3.13 -4.75
N ILE A 44 9.25 -3.88 -4.34
CA ILE A 44 9.36 -5.33 -4.11
C ILE A 44 9.85 -6.05 -5.37
N ARG A 45 9.40 -5.65 -6.56
CA ARG A 45 9.81 -6.29 -7.82
C ARG A 45 11.17 -5.88 -8.36
N ILE A 46 11.66 -4.71 -8.00
CA ILE A 46 13.00 -4.25 -8.40
C ILE A 46 14.05 -4.78 -7.42
N ILE A 47 13.71 -4.87 -6.13
CA ILE A 47 14.62 -5.31 -5.06
C ILE A 47 14.67 -6.86 -4.95
N SER A 48 13.71 -7.58 -5.57
CA SER A 48 13.65 -9.05 -5.56
C SER A 48 14.72 -9.74 -6.39
#